data_AF-A0A949Y8H5-F1
#
_entry.id   AF-A0A949Y8H5-F1
#
_cell.length_a   1.000
_cell.length_b   1.000
_cell.length_c   1.000
_cell.angle_alpha   90.00
_cell.angle_beta   90.00
_cell.angle_gamma   90.00
#
_symmetry.space_group_name_H-M   'P 1'
#
loop_
_entity.id
_entity.type
_entity.pdbx_description
1 polymer ?
#
loop_
_entity_poly.entity_id
_entity_poly.type
_entity_poly.pdbx_seq_one_letter_code
_entity_poly.pdbx_strand_id
1 'polypeptide(L)'
;MKNTTKALVVAALFSLAISSRSGAATIELPLYGFQIDALDAAPDASSPTTVIQTFLPATDGFAPNINVQIQPYTGTMKDYATTTKSQFEQMKWKVVSDQQPNDNEWNVEYTGSFRGSDLHFCERAVSADGKVYLITATAKESQWATVGDTLRKHLESFRLK
;
A
#
# COMPACT_ATOMS: atom_id res chain seq x y z
N MET A 1 56.60 47.23 32.69
CA MET A 1 56.07 46.24 33.66
C MET A 1 54.65 46.67 33.99
N LYS A 2 53.55 45.95 33.75
CA LYS A 2 53.30 44.51 33.58
C LYS A 2 52.19 44.34 32.52
N ASN A 3 52.33 43.32 31.68
CA ASN A 3 51.38 42.92 30.65
C ASN A 3 50.19 42.20 31.32
N THR A 4 48.95 42.61 31.01
CA THR A 4 47.73 41.92 31.45
C THR A 4 47.37 40.83 30.45
N THR A 5 47.50 39.59 30.91
CA THR A 5 47.25 38.35 30.17
C THR A 5 45.75 38.07 30.05
N LYS A 6 45.37 37.64 28.85
CA LYS A 6 44.03 37.24 28.39
C LYS A 6 43.45 36.08 29.21
N ALA A 7 42.13 36.07 29.39
CA ALA A 7 41.38 34.83 29.63
C ALA A 7 40.13 34.83 28.74
N LEU A 8 40.23 34.12 27.61
CA LEU A 8 39.12 33.83 26.72
C LEU A 8 38.58 32.45 27.14
N VAL A 9 37.44 32.42 27.83
CA VAL A 9 36.76 31.17 28.19
C VAL A 9 35.95 30.73 26.99
N VAL A 10 36.49 29.80 26.20
CA VAL A 10 35.76 29.11 25.13
C VAL A 10 34.95 27.98 25.79
N ALA A 11 33.68 28.24 26.06
CA ALA A 11 32.74 27.22 26.48
C ALA A 11 32.38 26.35 25.27
N ALA A 12 33.02 25.19 25.16
CA ALA A 12 32.68 24.17 24.18
C ALA A 12 31.33 23.54 24.57
N LEU A 13 30.25 24.05 23.99
CA LEU A 13 28.95 23.38 23.96
C LEU A 13 29.11 22.10 23.13
N PHE A 14 29.34 20.99 23.82
CA PHE A 14 29.18 19.65 23.26
C PHE A 14 27.69 19.47 22.93
N SER A 15 27.32 19.83 21.70
CA SER A 15 26.07 19.37 21.10
C SER A 15 26.14 17.86 20.97
N LEU A 16 25.62 17.14 21.96
CA LEU A 16 25.21 15.75 21.79
C LEU A 16 24.13 15.76 20.71
N ALA A 17 24.53 15.54 19.46
CA ALA A 17 23.64 15.09 18.43
C ALA A 17 23.15 13.71 18.86
N ILE A 18 22.00 13.67 19.55
CA ILE A 18 21.25 12.45 19.78
C ILE A 18 20.77 12.04 18.38
N SER A 19 21.55 11.20 17.72
CA SER A 19 21.11 10.54 16.49
C SER A 19 19.97 9.61 16.89
N SER A 20 18.75 10.08 16.73
CA SER A 20 17.56 9.24 16.75
C SER A 20 17.76 8.17 15.68
N ARG A 21 18.17 6.96 16.09
CA ARG A 21 18.07 5.81 15.20
C ARG A 21 16.59 5.63 14.93
N SER A 22 16.16 5.98 13.74
CA SER A 22 14.93 5.45 13.15
C SER A 22 15.07 3.94 13.14
N GLY A 23 14.61 3.27 14.20
CA GLY A 23 14.51 1.81 14.20
C GLY A 23 13.53 1.44 13.10
N ALA A 24 13.99 0.71 12.09
CA ALA A 24 13.12 0.10 11.11
C ALA A 24 12.04 -0.72 11.84
N ALA A 25 10.79 -0.63 11.38
CA ALA A 25 9.74 -1.48 11.92
C ALA A 25 10.04 -2.94 11.55
N THR A 26 10.01 -3.85 12.53
CA THR A 26 10.20 -5.27 12.27
C THR A 26 8.91 -5.88 11.68
N ILE A 27 9.05 -6.55 10.54
CA ILE A 27 8.00 -7.32 9.88
C ILE A 27 8.10 -8.77 10.37
N GLU A 28 7.05 -9.25 11.04
CA GLU A 28 6.96 -10.64 11.49
C GLU A 28 6.23 -11.51 10.48
N LEU A 29 6.85 -12.64 10.10
CA LEU A 29 6.35 -13.57 9.09
C LEU A 29 6.33 -14.99 9.65
N PRO A 30 5.43 -15.28 10.61
CA PRO A 30 5.45 -16.53 11.37
C PRO A 30 5.19 -17.77 10.50
N LEU A 31 4.41 -17.65 9.43
CA LEU A 31 4.20 -18.74 8.45
C LEU A 31 5.52 -19.24 7.84
N TYR A 32 6.50 -18.35 7.73
CA TYR A 32 7.81 -18.65 7.15
C TYR A 32 8.91 -18.83 8.19
N GLY A 33 8.59 -18.67 9.49
CA GLY A 33 9.54 -18.86 10.58
C GLY A 33 10.63 -17.79 10.67
N PHE A 34 10.40 -16.58 10.13
CA PHE A 34 11.37 -15.49 10.21
C PHE A 34 10.73 -14.12 10.45
N GLN A 35 11.57 -13.15 10.77
CA GLN A 35 11.25 -11.73 10.81
C GLN A 35 12.34 -10.94 10.08
N ILE A 36 12.01 -9.76 9.58
CA ILE A 36 12.96 -8.88 8.90
C ILE A 36 12.63 -7.43 9.24
N ASP A 37 13.66 -6.62 9.45
CA ASP A 37 13.48 -5.17 9.59
C ASP A 37 13.07 -4.57 8.24
N ALA A 38 12.01 -3.77 8.23
CA ALA A 38 11.54 -3.10 7.04
C ALA A 38 12.65 -2.21 6.46
N LEU A 39 12.89 -2.35 5.16
CA LEU A 39 13.78 -1.44 4.43
C LEU A 39 13.11 -0.08 4.21
N ASP A 40 11.78 -0.07 4.15
CA ASP A 40 10.99 1.09 3.78
C ASP A 40 11.02 2.16 4.88
N ALA A 41 11.09 3.42 4.45
CA ALA A 41 10.82 4.53 5.34
C ALA A 41 9.34 4.51 5.77
N ALA A 42 9.02 5.25 6.83
CA ALA A 42 7.62 5.49 7.17
C ALA A 42 6.87 6.03 5.92
N PRO A 43 5.62 5.60 5.66
CA PRO A 43 4.88 6.02 4.47
C PRO A 43 4.87 7.54 4.37
N ASP A 44 5.44 8.07 3.28
CA ASP A 44 5.39 9.50 3.01
C ASP A 44 4.03 9.89 2.41
N ALA A 45 3.68 11.17 2.54
CA ALA A 45 2.41 11.68 2.02
C ALA A 45 2.46 11.97 0.50
N SER A 46 3.52 11.55 -0.21
CA SER A 46 3.81 11.99 -1.57
C SER A 46 3.70 10.89 -2.63
N SER A 47 3.85 9.62 -2.25
CA SER A 47 3.85 8.52 -3.21
C SER A 47 3.11 7.27 -2.72
N PRO A 48 2.43 6.53 -3.63
CA PRO A 48 1.92 5.21 -3.32
C PRO A 48 3.03 4.25 -2.92
N THR A 49 2.80 3.46 -1.87
CA THR A 49 3.74 2.42 -1.41
C THR A 49 3.06 1.07 -1.42
N THR A 50 3.68 0.05 -2.03
CA THR A 50 3.21 -1.35 -1.94
C THR A 50 3.76 -1.97 -0.66
N VAL A 51 2.87 -2.32 0.27
CA VAL A 51 3.26 -2.83 1.60
C VAL A 51 3.49 -4.34 1.56
N ILE A 52 2.67 -5.06 0.81
CA ILE A 52 2.76 -6.51 0.68
C ILE A 52 2.20 -6.93 -0.67
N GLN A 53 2.80 -7.97 -1.24
CA GLN A 53 2.26 -8.70 -2.36
C GLN A 53 2.49 -10.20 -2.13
N THR A 54 1.43 -10.98 -2.24
CA THR A 54 1.47 -12.44 -2.08
C THR A 54 0.82 -13.11 -3.27
N PHE A 55 1.27 -14.33 -3.59
CA PHE A 55 0.91 -15.03 -4.81
C PHE A 55 0.33 -16.40 -4.50
N LEU A 56 -0.68 -16.79 -5.26
CA LEU A 56 -1.06 -18.19 -5.45
C LEU A 56 -0.07 -18.85 -6.44
N PRO A 57 0.02 -20.19 -6.45
CA PRO A 57 0.81 -20.91 -7.44
C PRO A 57 0.47 -20.49 -8.87
N ALA A 58 1.50 -20.30 -9.69
CA ALA A 58 1.32 -19.93 -11.08
C ALA A 58 0.63 -21.04 -11.87
N THR A 59 -0.37 -20.66 -12.66
CA THR A 59 -1.00 -21.52 -13.66
C THR A 59 -1.17 -20.70 -14.93
N ASP A 60 -1.17 -21.32 -16.12
CA ASP A 60 -1.30 -20.58 -17.39
C ASP A 60 -0.32 -19.38 -17.52
N GLY A 61 0.92 -19.52 -17.02
CA GLY A 61 1.92 -18.45 -17.10
C GLY A 61 1.61 -17.18 -16.29
N PHE A 62 0.62 -17.20 -15.39
CA PHE A 62 0.30 -16.09 -14.49
C PHE A 62 0.14 -16.58 -13.05
N ALA A 63 0.67 -15.82 -12.08
CA ALA A 63 0.48 -16.07 -10.66
C ALA A 63 -0.60 -15.11 -10.12
N PRO A 64 -1.83 -15.60 -9.82
CA PRO A 64 -2.83 -14.79 -9.16
C PRO A 64 -2.28 -14.24 -7.85
N ASN A 65 -2.63 -13.01 -7.51
CA ASN A 65 -2.01 -12.33 -6.38
C ASN A 65 -2.96 -11.39 -5.66
N ILE A 66 -2.59 -11.05 -4.44
CA ILE A 66 -3.15 -9.95 -3.68
C ILE A 66 -2.01 -9.01 -3.33
N ASN A 67 -2.21 -7.72 -3.57
CA ASN A 67 -1.32 -6.68 -3.10
C ASN A 67 -2.08 -5.64 -2.27
N VAL A 68 -1.36 -4.99 -1.35
CA VAL A 68 -1.87 -3.85 -0.58
C VAL A 68 -0.99 -2.65 -0.88
N GLN A 69 -1.62 -1.56 -1.31
CA GLN A 69 -0.98 -0.27 -1.51
C GLN A 69 -1.53 0.75 -0.53
N ILE A 70 -0.66 1.62 -0.04
CA ILE A 70 -1.05 2.84 0.68
C ILE A 70 -0.90 3.99 -0.28
N GLN A 71 -1.98 4.73 -0.52
CA GLN A 71 -2.02 5.88 -1.42
C GLN A 71 -2.33 7.16 -0.63
N PRO A 72 -1.51 8.21 -0.71
CA PRO A 72 -1.86 9.50 -0.13
C PRO A 72 -3.13 10.05 -0.80
N TYR A 73 -4.17 10.29 -0.01
CA TYR A 73 -5.44 10.78 -0.53
C TYR A 73 -6.30 11.40 0.58
N THR A 74 -6.55 12.70 0.48
CA THR A 74 -7.30 13.48 1.48
C THR A 74 -8.75 13.75 1.08
N GLY A 75 -9.17 13.30 -0.10
CA GLY A 75 -10.55 13.44 -0.58
C GLY A 75 -11.50 12.41 0.04
N THR A 76 -12.76 12.44 -0.38
CA THR A 76 -13.77 11.46 0.07
C THR A 76 -13.65 10.14 -0.70
N MET A 77 -14.08 9.02 -0.11
CA MET A 77 -14.09 7.74 -0.83
C MET A 77 -14.97 7.78 -2.09
N LYS A 78 -16.02 8.61 -2.10
CA LYS A 78 -16.86 8.83 -3.28
C LYS A 78 -16.10 9.50 -4.42
N ASP A 79 -15.29 10.51 -4.11
CA ASP A 79 -14.45 11.19 -5.10
C ASP A 79 -13.34 10.27 -5.63
N TYR A 80 -12.77 9.44 -4.73
CA TYR A 80 -11.81 8.40 -5.08
C TYR A 80 -12.42 7.41 -6.07
N ALA A 81 -13.57 6.81 -5.73
CA ALA A 81 -14.30 5.87 -6.58
C ALA A 81 -14.66 6.48 -7.93
N THR A 82 -15.09 7.75 -7.96
CA THR A 82 -15.42 8.47 -9.19
C THR A 82 -14.20 8.63 -10.09
N THR A 83 -13.08 9.07 -9.52
CA THR A 83 -11.82 9.26 -10.25
C THR A 83 -11.31 7.93 -10.82
N THR A 84 -11.31 6.88 -9.99
CA THR A 84 -10.87 5.54 -10.41
C THR A 84 -11.76 4.97 -11.52
N LYS A 85 -13.09 5.13 -11.43
CA LYS A 85 -13.99 4.69 -12.50
C LYS A 85 -13.78 5.46 -13.82
N SER A 86 -13.50 6.75 -13.77
CA SER A 86 -13.13 7.50 -14.98
C SER A 86 -11.85 6.95 -15.63
N GLN A 87 -10.90 6.44 -14.84
CA GLN A 87 -9.71 5.77 -15.40
C GLN A 87 -10.07 4.42 -16.03
N PHE A 88 -10.96 3.64 -15.41
CA PHE A 88 -11.47 2.40 -16.01
C PHE A 88 -12.12 2.65 -17.36
N GLU A 89 -12.95 3.69 -17.48
CA GLU A 89 -13.58 4.10 -18.74
C GLU A 89 -12.55 4.47 -19.81
N GLN A 90 -11.53 5.26 -19.45
CA GLN A 90 -10.43 5.63 -20.36
C GLN A 90 -9.65 4.40 -20.86
N MET A 91 -9.45 3.42 -19.99
CA MET A 91 -8.79 2.16 -20.32
C MET A 91 -9.73 1.14 -21.00
N LYS A 92 -11.02 1.48 -21.16
CA LYS A 92 -12.08 0.58 -21.65
C LYS A 92 -12.20 -0.71 -20.84
N TRP A 93 -11.92 -0.61 -19.54
CA TRP A 93 -12.15 -1.70 -18.59
C TRP A 93 -13.62 -1.76 -18.23
N LYS A 94 -14.12 -2.97 -18.01
CA LYS A 94 -15.53 -3.24 -17.71
C LYS A 94 -15.70 -3.42 -16.20
N VAL A 95 -16.52 -2.60 -15.58
CA VAL A 95 -16.96 -2.80 -14.20
C VAL A 95 -17.96 -3.96 -14.13
N VAL A 96 -17.69 -4.91 -13.24
CA VAL A 96 -18.53 -6.09 -12.95
C VAL A 96 -19.41 -5.83 -11.74
N SER A 97 -18.85 -5.28 -10.66
CA SER A 97 -19.59 -4.84 -9.48
C SER A 97 -19.00 -3.55 -8.92
N ASP A 98 -19.84 -2.71 -8.31
CA ASP A 98 -19.49 -1.42 -7.71
C ASP A 98 -20.33 -1.23 -6.46
N GLN A 99 -19.68 -1.21 -5.30
CA GLN A 99 -20.34 -1.13 -3.99
C GLN A 99 -19.60 -0.15 -3.10
N GLN A 100 -20.34 0.70 -2.41
CA GLN A 100 -19.80 1.57 -1.37
C GLN A 100 -20.46 1.22 -0.03
N PRO A 101 -19.90 0.26 0.74
CA PRO A 101 -20.54 -0.20 1.97
C PRO A 101 -20.74 0.89 3.03
N ASN A 102 -19.86 1.90 3.06
CA ASN A 102 -19.94 3.05 3.96
C ASN A 102 -19.11 4.23 3.41
N ASP A 103 -19.06 5.35 4.14
CA ASP A 103 -18.38 6.58 3.71
C ASP A 103 -16.86 6.44 3.52
N ASN A 104 -16.24 5.43 4.14
CA ASN A 104 -14.79 5.20 4.13
C ASN A 104 -14.37 3.95 3.35
N GLU A 105 -15.31 3.23 2.73
CA GLU A 105 -15.01 1.96 2.06
C GLU A 105 -15.68 1.88 0.70
N TRP A 106 -14.92 1.44 -0.31
CA TRP A 106 -15.41 1.18 -1.66
C TRP A 106 -14.84 -0.14 -2.19
N ASN A 107 -15.72 -0.97 -2.74
CA ASN A 107 -15.41 -2.27 -3.31
C ASN A 107 -15.79 -2.28 -4.79
N VAL A 108 -14.90 -2.77 -5.64
CA VAL A 108 -15.15 -2.85 -7.09
C VAL A 108 -14.57 -4.13 -7.66
N GLU A 109 -15.31 -4.78 -8.55
CA GLU A 109 -14.83 -5.89 -9.36
C GLU A 109 -14.87 -5.44 -10.82
N TYR A 110 -13.82 -5.71 -11.58
CA TYR A 110 -13.72 -5.26 -12.96
C TYR A 110 -12.79 -6.16 -13.78
N THR A 111 -12.94 -6.09 -15.10
CA THR A 111 -12.14 -6.86 -16.07
C THR A 111 -11.53 -5.94 -17.10
N GLY A 112 -10.33 -6.25 -17.56
CA GLY A 112 -9.68 -5.47 -18.61
C GLY A 112 -8.44 -6.12 -19.16
N SER A 113 -8.02 -5.69 -20.35
CA SER A 113 -6.76 -6.14 -20.94
C SER A 113 -5.61 -5.25 -20.48
N PHE A 114 -4.52 -5.85 -20.01
CA PHE A 114 -3.29 -5.16 -19.62
C PHE A 114 -2.07 -5.93 -20.13
N ARG A 115 -1.19 -5.23 -20.86
CA ARG A 115 0.04 -5.81 -21.46
C ARG A 115 -0.20 -7.13 -22.23
N GLY A 116 -1.33 -7.21 -22.95
CA GLY A 116 -1.68 -8.39 -23.76
C GLY A 116 -2.28 -9.57 -22.98
N SER A 117 -2.65 -9.39 -21.70
CA SER A 117 -3.39 -10.38 -20.92
C SER A 117 -4.75 -9.84 -20.50
N ASP A 118 -5.79 -10.66 -20.59
CA ASP A 118 -7.10 -10.35 -20.02
C ASP A 118 -7.09 -10.72 -18.54
N LEU A 119 -7.33 -9.71 -17.71
CA LEU A 119 -7.24 -9.80 -16.27
C LEU A 119 -8.59 -9.50 -15.62
N HIS A 120 -8.81 -10.16 -14.49
CA HIS A 120 -9.91 -9.93 -13.58
C HIS A 120 -9.38 -9.40 -12.27
N PHE A 121 -10.02 -8.34 -11.78
CA PHE A 121 -9.63 -7.63 -10.58
C PHE A 121 -10.79 -7.55 -9.61
N CYS A 122 -10.49 -7.69 -8.33
CA CYS A 122 -11.38 -7.29 -7.24
C CYS A 122 -10.59 -6.40 -6.29
N GLU A 123 -11.14 -5.25 -5.98
CA GLU A 123 -10.52 -4.23 -5.15
C GLU A 123 -11.39 -3.86 -3.97
N ARG A 124 -10.71 -3.55 -2.86
CA ARG A 124 -11.29 -2.92 -1.68
C ARG A 124 -10.40 -1.75 -1.28
N ALA A 125 -10.96 -0.56 -1.32
CA ALA A 125 -10.35 0.67 -0.89
C ALA A 125 -10.91 1.07 0.48
N VAL A 126 -10.04 1.34 1.45
CA VAL A 126 -10.41 1.82 2.79
C VAL A 126 -9.69 3.14 3.07
N SER A 127 -10.41 4.22 3.39
CA SER A 127 -9.80 5.50 3.74
C SER A 127 -9.61 5.66 5.25
N ALA A 128 -8.40 6.05 5.67
CA ALA A 128 -8.10 6.47 7.03
C ALA A 128 -6.89 7.41 7.05
N ASP A 129 -6.92 8.42 7.94
CA ASP A 129 -5.79 9.33 8.20
C ASP A 129 -5.16 9.98 6.94
N GLY A 130 -6.01 10.45 6.01
CA GLY A 130 -5.57 11.10 4.77
C GLY A 130 -4.89 10.13 3.77
N LYS A 131 -5.17 8.84 3.89
CA LYS A 131 -4.67 7.77 3.02
C LYS A 131 -5.81 6.87 2.58
N VAL A 132 -5.62 6.22 1.43
CA VAL A 132 -6.40 5.06 0.99
C VAL A 132 -5.52 3.82 1.04
N TYR A 133 -5.99 2.79 1.72
CA TYR A 133 -5.44 1.45 1.69
C TYR A 133 -6.18 0.69 0.59
N LEU A 134 -5.51 0.47 -0.53
CA LEU A 134 -6.05 -0.23 -1.70
C LEU A 134 -5.56 -1.67 -1.68
N ILE A 135 -6.50 -2.61 -1.54
CA ILE A 135 -6.25 -4.04 -1.61
C ILE A 135 -6.76 -4.52 -2.95
N THR A 136 -5.87 -5.03 -3.80
CA THR A 136 -6.22 -5.53 -5.14
C THR A 136 -5.90 -7.01 -5.23
N ALA A 137 -6.93 -7.80 -5.51
CA ALA A 137 -6.82 -9.18 -5.98
C ALA A 137 -6.81 -9.20 -7.50
N THR A 138 -5.86 -9.92 -8.10
CA THR A 138 -5.69 -10.01 -9.55
C THR A 138 -5.51 -11.46 -9.98
N ALA A 139 -6.23 -11.89 -11.02
CA ALA A 139 -5.95 -13.11 -11.76
C ALA A 139 -6.13 -12.88 -13.27
N LYS A 140 -5.72 -13.85 -14.10
CA LYS A 140 -6.24 -13.90 -15.47
C LYS A 140 -7.74 -14.18 -15.45
N GLU A 141 -8.45 -13.70 -16.46
CA GLU A 141 -9.88 -14.01 -16.63
C GLU A 141 -10.10 -15.53 -16.70
N SER A 142 -9.21 -16.26 -17.38
CA SER A 142 -9.24 -17.74 -17.48
C SER A 142 -9.10 -18.46 -16.14
N GLN A 143 -8.54 -17.80 -15.11
CA GLN A 143 -8.32 -18.35 -13.78
C GLN A 143 -9.44 -17.97 -12.80
N TRP A 144 -10.18 -16.90 -13.06
CA TRP A 144 -11.03 -16.24 -12.05
C TRP A 144 -12.11 -17.16 -11.48
N ALA A 145 -12.75 -17.98 -12.32
CA ALA A 145 -13.75 -18.95 -11.86
C ALA A 145 -13.20 -19.96 -10.84
N THR A 146 -11.89 -20.24 -10.88
CA THR A 146 -11.24 -21.22 -10.00
C THR A 146 -10.69 -20.56 -8.72
N VAL A 147 -10.09 -19.37 -8.84
CA VAL A 147 -9.36 -18.74 -7.73
C VAL A 147 -10.04 -17.50 -7.15
N GLY A 148 -11.06 -16.95 -7.81
CA GLY A 148 -11.70 -15.69 -7.45
C GLY A 148 -12.27 -15.69 -6.05
N ASP A 149 -13.00 -16.74 -5.66
CA ASP A 149 -13.56 -16.85 -4.30
C ASP A 149 -12.47 -16.88 -3.21
N THR A 150 -11.37 -17.59 -3.48
CA THR A 150 -10.21 -17.62 -2.57
C THR A 150 -9.61 -16.22 -2.43
N LEU A 151 -9.40 -15.52 -3.55
CA LEU A 151 -8.85 -14.17 -3.54
C LEU A 151 -9.76 -13.17 -2.83
N ARG A 152 -11.09 -13.19 -3.10
CA ARG A 152 -12.06 -12.33 -2.42
C ARG A 152 -12.05 -12.53 -0.91
N LYS A 153 -12.03 -13.79 -0.45
CA LYS A 153 -11.95 -14.10 1.00
C LYS A 153 -10.71 -13.50 1.66
N HIS A 154 -9.56 -13.53 0.99
CA HIS A 154 -8.34 -12.92 1.52
C HIS A 154 -8.38 -11.39 1.50
N LEU A 155 -8.95 -10.79 0.46
CA LEU A 155 -9.18 -9.34 0.39
C LEU A 155 -10.14 -8.87 1.50
N GLU A 156 -11.21 -9.61 1.75
CA GLU A 156 -12.16 -9.38 2.85
C GLU A 156 -11.55 -9.57 4.24
N SER A 157 -10.41 -10.27 4.36
CA SER A 157 -9.73 -10.46 5.64
C SER A 157 -8.93 -9.23 6.10
N PHE A 158 -8.71 -8.25 5.23
CA PHE A 158 -7.97 -7.03 5.55
C PHE A 158 -8.63 -6.22 6.67
N ARG A 159 -7.84 -5.80 7.66
CA ARG A 159 -8.26 -4.94 8.77
C ARG A 159 -7.20 -3.87 9.02
N LEU A 160 -7.63 -2.63 9.19
CA LEU A 160 -6.82 -1.60 9.82
C LEU A 160 -6.75 -1.86 11.32
N LYS A 161 -5.59 -1.62 11.92
CA LYS A 161 -5.35 -1.77 13.37
C LYS A 161 -5.49 -0.42 14.06
#